data_AF-A0A2H0KYJ2-F1
#
_entry.id   AF-A0A2H0KYJ2-F1
#
_cell.length_a   1.000
_cell.length_b   1.000
_cell.length_c   1.000
_cell.angle_alpha   90.00
_cell.angle_beta   90.00
_cell.angle_gamma   90.00
#
_symmetry.space_group_name_H-M   'P 1'
#
loop_
_entity.id
_entity.type
_entity.pdbx_description
1 polymer ?
#
loop_
_entity_poly.entity_id
_entity_poly.type
_entity_poly.pdbx_seq_one_letter_code
_entity_poly.pdbx_strand_id
1 'polypeptide(L)' 'MDDFTQFLTDPLNAQLVALLEGAPLAQEERESWLEMLPMLNDSEKKRLITNLQEEIIDFEAQEEAALSKLLAAHEA' A
#
# COMPACT_ATOMS: atom_id res chain seq x y z
N MET A 1 -6.83 -25.84 2.97
CA MET A 1 -6.33 -24.78 3.85
C MET A 1 -4.93 -25.25 4.22
N ASP A 2 -3.82 -24.65 3.77
CA ASP A 2 -3.48 -23.30 4.24
C ASP A 2 -2.17 -22.71 3.65
N ASP A 3 -1.79 -22.94 2.40
CA ASP A 3 -0.57 -22.29 1.86
C ASP A 3 -0.63 -20.76 1.97
N PHE A 4 -1.81 -20.17 1.77
CA PHE A 4 -2.05 -18.74 1.94
C PHE A 4 -2.08 -18.30 3.41
N THR A 5 -2.72 -19.06 4.29
CA THR A 5 -2.76 -18.73 5.72
C THR A 5 -1.38 -18.85 6.36
N GLN A 6 -0.59 -19.85 5.97
CA GLN A 6 0.81 -19.98 6.39
C GLN A 6 1.68 -18.85 5.83
N PHE A 7 1.44 -18.42 4.58
CA PHE A 7 2.06 -17.22 4.03
C PHE A 7 1.75 -15.95 4.85
N LEU A 8 0.52 -15.80 5.33
CA LEU A 8 0.09 -14.68 6.19
C LEU A 8 0.57 -14.79 7.66
N THR A 9 1.03 -15.95 8.12
CA THR A 9 1.64 -16.04 9.47
C THR A 9 2.99 -15.33 9.56
N ASP A 10 3.63 -15.07 8.42
CA ASP A 10 4.81 -14.23 8.35
C ASP A 10 4.42 -12.75 8.52
N PRO A 11 4.96 -12.04 9.52
CA PRO A 11 4.57 -10.67 9.82
C PRO A 11 4.93 -9.66 8.71
N LEU A 12 5.98 -9.91 7.92
CA LEU A 12 6.33 -9.06 6.77
C LEU A 12 5.30 -9.21 5.65
N ASN A 13 4.86 -10.44 5.38
CA ASN A 13 3.83 -10.69 4.36
C ASN A 13 2.48 -10.09 4.77
N ALA A 14 2.06 -10.28 6.02
CA ALA A 14 0.82 -9.71 6.53
C ALA A 14 0.84 -8.17 6.44
N GLN A 15 1.96 -7.54 6.78
CA GLN A 15 2.12 -6.09 6.67
C GLN A 15 2.04 -5.62 5.20
N LEU A 16 2.68 -6.33 4.27
CA LEU A 16 2.65 -5.98 2.85
C LEU A 16 1.23 -6.09 2.26
N VAL A 17 0.50 -7.14 2.59
CA VAL A 17 -0.90 -7.31 2.15
C VAL A 17 -1.74 -6.13 2.66
N ALA A 18 -1.63 -5.78 3.94
CA ALA A 18 -2.37 -4.66 4.50
C ALA A 18 -2.02 -3.31 3.82
N LEU A 19 -0.74 -3.07 3.51
CA LEU A 19 -0.32 -1.85 2.81
C LEU A 19 -0.84 -1.82 1.37
N LEU A 20 -0.75 -2.92 0.64
CA LEU A 20 -1.24 -3.00 -0.75
C LEU A 20 -2.76 -2.83 -0.84
N GLU A 21 -3.52 -3.34 0.13
CA GLU A 21 -4.97 -3.14 0.22
C GLU A 21 -5.35 -1.69 0.53
N GLY A 22 -4.58 -1.01 1.39
CA GLY A 22 -4.79 0.39 1.77
C GLY A 22 -4.21 1.42 0.79
N ALA A 23 -3.29 1.00 -0.08
CA ALA A 23 -2.63 1.90 -1.02
C ALA A 23 -3.58 2.35 -2.15
N PRO A 24 -3.43 3.59 -2.65
CA PRO A 24 -4.20 4.17 -3.75
C PRO A 24 -3.78 3.59 -5.12
N LEU A 25 -3.61 2.27 -5.19
CA LEU A 25 -3.20 1.53 -6.38
C LEU A 25 -4.42 1.05 -7.17
N ALA A 26 -4.25 0.89 -8.48
CA ALA A 26 -5.24 0.21 -9.30
C ALA A 26 -5.38 -1.26 -8.89
N GLN A 27 -6.57 -1.84 -9.08
CA GLN A 27 -6.83 -3.24 -8.70
C GLN A 27 -5.86 -4.21 -9.37
N GLU A 28 -5.62 -4.04 -10.67
CA GLU A 28 -4.72 -4.89 -11.47
C GLU A 28 -3.27 -4.83 -10.96
N GLU A 29 -2.82 -3.63 -10.56
CA GLU A 29 -1.49 -3.43 -9.99
C GLU A 29 -1.37 -4.07 -8.61
N ARG A 30 -2.39 -3.93 -7.76
CA ARG A 30 -2.45 -4.58 -6.46
C ARG A 30 -2.38 -6.10 -6.59
N GLU A 31 -3.17 -6.68 -7.49
CA GLU A 31 -3.18 -8.13 -7.74
C GLU A 31 -1.80 -8.62 -8.22
N SER A 32 -1.16 -7.89 -9.15
CA SER A 32 0.20 -8.21 -9.60
C SER A 32 1.23 -8.20 -8.47
N TRP A 33 1.14 -7.24 -7.55
CA TRP A 33 2.05 -7.20 -6.40
C TRP A 33 1.81 -8.37 -5.44
N LEU A 34 0.55 -8.69 -5.14
CA LEU A 34 0.18 -9.81 -4.27
C LEU A 34 0.69 -11.15 -4.81
N GLU A 35 0.62 -11.36 -6.12
CA GLU A 35 1.18 -12.55 -6.78
C GLU A 35 2.71 -12.63 -6.68
N MET A 36 3.40 -11.48 -6.68
CA MET A 36 4.86 -11.43 -6.57
C MET A 36 5.37 -11.58 -5.14
N LEU A 37 4.58 -11.25 -4.10
CA LEU A 37 5.03 -11.25 -2.70
C LEU A 37 5.71 -12.56 -2.24
N PRO A 38 5.21 -13.77 -2.58
CA PRO A 38 5.86 -15.01 -2.19
C PRO A 38 7.25 -15.22 -2.82
N MET A 39 7.54 -14.54 -3.93
CA MET A 39 8.81 -14.65 -4.66
C MET A 39 9.88 -13.68 -4.16
N LEU A 40 9.48 -12.66 -3.41
CA LEU A 40 10.38 -11.66 -2.85
C LEU A 40 11.11 -12.20 -1.61
N ASN A 41 12.36 -11.81 -1.45
CA ASN A 41 13.10 -12.04 -0.20
C ASN A 41 12.80 -10.95 0.84
N ASP A 42 13.22 -11.16 2.09
CA ASP A 42 12.93 -10.24 3.20
C ASP A 42 13.46 -8.82 2.99
N SER A 43 14.61 -8.66 2.32
CA SER A 43 15.16 -7.34 2.02
C SER A 43 14.33 -6.60 0.99
N GLU A 44 13.86 -7.30 -0.05
CA GLU A 44 12.95 -6.76 -1.05
C GLU A 44 11.60 -6.40 -0.44
N LYS A 45 11.05 -7.27 0.42
CA LYS A 45 9.82 -7.02 1.18
C LYS A 45 9.91 -5.77 2.04
N LYS A 46 10.99 -5.62 2.81
CA LYS A 46 11.21 -4.43 3.65
C LYS A 46 11.31 -3.15 2.81
N ARG A 47 12.01 -3.22 1.67
CA ARG A 47 12.10 -2.07 0.76
C ARG A 47 10.74 -1.71 0.18
N LEU A 48 9.96 -2.70 -0.22
CA LEU A 48 8.61 -2.49 -0.74
C LEU A 48 7.69 -1.88 0.33
N ILE A 49 7.80 -2.31 1.59
CA ILE A 49 7.07 -1.69 2.71
C ILE A 49 7.40 -0.20 2.82
N THR A 50 8.68 0.16 2.84
CA THR A 50 9.10 1.56 2.95
C THR A 50 8.57 2.39 1.78
N ASN A 51 8.70 1.89 0.55
CA ASN A 51 8.20 2.58 -0.63
C ASN A 51 6.67 2.79 -0.57
N LEU A 52 5.90 1.75 -0.24
CA LEU A 52 4.44 1.83 -0.15
C LEU A 52 4.00 2.81 0.95
N GLN A 53 4.69 2.82 2.09
CA GLN A 53 4.40 3.76 3.16
C GLN A 53 4.67 5.21 2.75
N GLU A 54 5.78 5.48 2.06
CA GLU A 54 6.09 6.81 1.51
C GLU A 54 5.03 7.25 0.50
N GLU A 55 4.64 6.39 -0.44
CA GLU A 55 3.61 6.71 -1.44
C GLU A 55 2.24 6.97 -0.82
N ILE A 56 1.83 6.20 0.20
CA ILE A 56 0.57 6.43 0.91
C ILE A 56 0.59 7.80 1.60
N ILE A 57 1.66 8.12 2.34
CA ILE A 57 1.80 9.40 3.03
C ILE A 57 1.76 10.56 2.03
N ASP A 58 2.48 10.45 0.92
CA ASP A 58 2.52 11.48 -0.12
C ASP A 58 1.16 11.66 -0.79
N PHE A 59 0.41 10.58 -1.01
CA PHE A 59 -0.94 10.64 -1.54
C PHE A 59 -1.91 11.30 -0.57
N GLU A 60 -1.90 10.91 0.71
CA GLU A 60 -2.77 11.48 1.75
C GLU A 60 -2.52 12.99 1.91
N ALA A 61 -1.25 13.41 1.92
CA ALA A 61 -0.89 14.82 2.00
C ALA A 61 -1.39 15.63 0.78
N GLN A 62 -1.36 15.03 -0.41
CA GLN A 62 -1.90 15.64 -1.63
C GLN A 62 -3.42 15.74 -1.60
N GLU A 63 -4.11 14.70 -1.11
CA GLU A 63 -5.56 14.69 -0.97
C GLU A 63 -6.03 15.77 0.03
N GLU A 64 -5.38 15.88 1.19
CA GLU A 64 -5.67 16.92 2.17
C GLU A 64 -5.45 18.34 1.61
N ALA A 65 -4.36 18.54 0.85
CA ALA A 65 -4.08 19.83 0.22
C ALA A 65 -5.09 20.18 -0.88
N ALA A 66 -5.55 19.19 -1.65
CA ALA A 66 -6.57 19.37 -2.68
C ALA A 66 -7.93 19.70 -2.08
N LEU A 67 -8.34 18.97 -1.03
CA LEU A 67 -9.58 19.22 -0.29
C LEU A 67 -9.56 20.62 0.34
N SER A 68 -8.46 21.02 0.97
CA SER A 68 -8.30 22.36 1.56
C SER A 68 -8.42 23.47 0.51
N LYS A 69 -7.85 23.29 -0.69
CA LYS A 69 -7.99 24.25 -1.80
C LYS A 69 -9.43 24.34 -2.31
N LEU A 70 -10.13 23.21 -2.43
CA LEU A 70 -11.52 23.17 -2.87
C LEU A 70 -12.44 23.90 -1.87
N LEU A 71 -12.24 23.68 -0.57
CA LEU A 71 -12.98 24.37 0.48
C LEU A 71 -12.73 25.87 0.46
N ALA A 72 -11.46 26.29 0.39
CA ALA A 72 -11.09 27.70 0.31
C ALA A 72 -11.63 28.39 -0.96
N ALA A 73 -11.71 27.67 -2.08
CA ALA A 73 -12.30 28.18 -3.33
C ALA A 73 -13.83 28.30 -3.29
N HIS A 74 -14.51 27.60 -2.39
CA HIS A 74 -15.97 27.67 -2.23
C HIS A 74 -16.40 28.70 -1.17
N GLU A 75 -15.50 29.11 -0.27
CA GLU A 75 -15.74 30.17 0.73
C GLU A 75 -15.38 31.59 0.24
N ALA A 76 -14.78 31.73 -0.94
CA ALA A 76 -14.38 33.00 -1.56
C ALA A 76 -15.40 33.50 -2.60
#